data_AF-A7EIY3-F1
#
_entry.id   AF-A7EIY3-F1
#
_cell.length_a   1.000
_cell.length_b   1.000
_cell.length_c   1.000
_cell.angle_alpha   90.00
_cell.angle_beta   90.00
_cell.angle_gamma   90.00
#
_symmetry.space_group_name_H-M   'P 1'
#
loop_
_entity.id
_entity.type
_entity.pdbx_description
1 polymer ?
#
loop_
_entity_poly.entity_id
_entity_poly.type
_entity_poly.pdbx_seq_one_letter_code
_entity_poly.pdbx_strand_id
1 'polypeptide(L)'
;MYTIPELSELSESPESPELPQLSEITHEYNSAHHQTNPTFAEQGHPKDAPEISKRAFKQYVNLQLIKSCALLEISELDQALGHVEEALFIAEDKNLFYEISKCHLYRGLCFIEMKRWREAKIALVRGVNVRGWGGRVEELMREVQMRIDEDKRGRNQEA
;
A
#
# COMPACT_ATOMS: atom_id res chain seq x y z
N MET A 1 51.23 -25.93 4.36
CA MET A 1 50.26 -25.83 5.47
C MET A 1 50.31 -24.40 5.94
N TYR A 2 49.30 -23.60 5.59
CA TYR A 2 49.23 -22.19 5.96
C TYR A 2 48.04 -21.99 6.90
N THR A 3 48.35 -21.37 8.04
CA THR A 3 47.48 -21.12 9.19
C THR A 3 46.51 -19.98 8.88
N ILE A 4 45.23 -20.19 9.21
CA ILE A 4 44.16 -19.19 9.15
C ILE A 4 44.23 -18.33 10.43
N PRO A 5 44.17 -16.99 10.36
CA PRO A 5 43.91 -16.17 11.54
C PRO A 5 42.39 -16.09 11.81
N GLU A 6 42.01 -16.38 13.05
CA GLU A 6 40.71 -16.04 13.63
C GLU A 6 40.44 -14.54 13.52
N LEU A 7 39.26 -14.18 13.01
CA LEU A 7 38.66 -12.86 13.17
C LEU A 7 37.45 -13.02 14.08
N SER A 8 37.70 -12.91 15.38
CA SER A 8 36.69 -12.57 16.38
C SER A 8 36.69 -11.06 16.57
N GLU A 9 35.49 -10.54 16.85
CA GLU A 9 35.18 -9.19 17.33
C GLU A 9 34.99 -8.09 16.28
N LEU A 10 33.73 -7.91 15.87
CA LEU A 10 33.12 -6.61 15.61
C LEU A 10 31.62 -6.72 15.90
N SER A 11 31.30 -6.61 17.18
CA SER A 11 29.95 -6.37 17.71
C SER A 11 29.77 -4.86 17.84
N GLU A 12 29.22 -4.22 16.81
CA GLU A 12 28.54 -2.93 16.96
C GLU A 12 27.26 -2.96 16.12
N SER A 13 26.15 -3.13 16.83
CA SER A 13 24.79 -3.04 16.30
C SER A 13 24.48 -1.58 15.95
N PRO A 14 24.10 -1.22 14.71
CA PRO A 14 23.50 0.08 14.47
C PRO A 14 22.08 0.10 15.03
N GLU A 15 21.91 0.96 16.03
CA GLU A 15 20.67 1.42 16.64
C GLU A 15 19.57 1.59 15.57
N SER A 16 18.54 0.75 15.66
CA SER A 16 17.39 0.79 14.76
C SER A 16 16.55 2.03 15.09
N PRO A 17 16.15 2.86 14.12
CA PRO A 17 15.28 4.00 14.40
C PRO A 17 13.92 3.52 14.89
N GLU A 18 13.55 3.90 16.11
CA GLU A 18 12.24 3.60 16.70
C GLU A 18 11.12 4.14 15.80
N LEU A 19 10.32 3.22 15.26
CA LEU A 19 9.10 3.52 14.54
C LEU A 19 8.04 4.04 15.53
N PRO A 20 7.21 5.04 15.15
CA PRO A 20 6.05 5.41 15.95
C PRO A 20 5.15 4.19 16.13
N GLN A 21 5.01 3.74 17.38
CA GLN A 21 4.05 2.73 17.79
C GLN A 21 2.64 3.31 17.59
N LEU A 22 1.98 2.96 16.49
CA LEU A 22 0.54 3.12 16.30
C LEU A 22 -0.17 1.98 17.04
N SER A 23 -0.11 2.00 18.37
CA SER A 23 -1.02 1.24 19.21
C SER A 23 -2.24 2.10 19.50
N GLU A 24 -3.43 1.51 19.35
CA GLU A 24 -4.76 2.04 19.66
C GLU A 24 -5.48 2.78 18.52
N ILE A 25 -5.85 2.04 17.47
CA ILE A 25 -7.21 2.19 16.92
C ILE A 25 -7.75 0.80 16.59
N THR A 26 -8.33 0.13 17.59
CA THR A 26 -9.36 -0.88 17.34
C THR A 26 -10.57 -0.17 16.77
N HIS A 27 -10.76 -0.20 15.44
CA HIS A 27 -12.08 0.12 14.88
C HIS A 27 -12.66 -1.13 14.23
N GLU A 28 -13.46 -1.80 15.06
CA GLU A 28 -14.50 -2.72 14.64
C GLU A 28 -15.36 -2.11 13.53
N TYR A 29 -15.50 -2.88 12.48
CA TYR A 29 -16.46 -2.70 11.41
C TYR A 29 -17.87 -2.81 11.99
N ASN A 30 -18.66 -1.73 11.99
CA ASN A 30 -20.10 -1.83 12.16
C ASN A 30 -20.87 -0.79 11.36
N SER A 31 -21.83 -1.31 10.60
CA SER A 31 -22.82 -0.60 9.82
C SER A 31 -24.03 -0.23 10.70
N ALA A 32 -24.78 0.79 10.26
CA ALA A 32 -26.20 1.06 10.51
C ALA A 32 -26.61 2.24 11.43
N HIS A 33 -27.38 3.14 10.77
CA HIS A 33 -28.54 3.92 11.23
C HIS A 33 -28.40 5.10 12.22
N HIS A 34 -28.72 6.29 11.67
CA HIS A 34 -29.64 7.32 12.18
C HIS A 34 -29.77 7.51 13.70
N GLN A 35 -29.34 8.65 14.25
CA GLN A 35 -30.23 9.77 14.64
C GLN A 35 -29.50 10.88 15.41
N THR A 36 -30.11 12.05 15.30
CA THR A 36 -29.89 13.41 15.81
C THR A 36 -29.55 13.56 17.31
N ASN A 37 -28.59 14.44 17.64
CA ASN A 37 -28.86 15.78 18.19
C ASN A 37 -27.55 16.58 18.42
N PRO A 38 -27.55 17.91 18.21
CA PRO A 38 -26.47 18.80 18.63
C PRO A 38 -26.68 19.21 20.10
N THR A 39 -25.62 19.52 20.86
CA THR A 39 -25.41 20.76 21.65
C THR A 39 -24.16 20.61 22.55
N PHE A 40 -23.52 21.76 22.76
CA PHE A 40 -22.60 22.15 23.82
C PHE A 40 -21.09 21.99 23.60
N ALA A 41 -20.51 23.18 23.46
CA ALA A 41 -19.11 23.52 23.56
C ALA A 41 -18.45 22.94 24.81
N GLU A 42 -17.28 22.35 24.63
CA GLU A 42 -16.18 22.55 25.56
C GLU A 42 -14.91 22.86 24.78
N GLN A 43 -14.33 24.00 25.16
CA GLN A 43 -13.00 24.44 24.78
C GLN A 43 -12.00 23.46 25.38
N GLY A 44 -11.31 22.75 24.49
CA GLY A 44 -10.06 22.08 24.81
C GLY A 44 -9.27 22.04 23.51
N HIS A 45 -8.46 23.05 23.25
CA HIS A 45 -7.42 22.93 22.23
C HIS A 45 -6.36 21.98 22.80
N PRO A 46 -6.18 20.75 22.30
CA PRO A 46 -4.95 20.01 22.59
C PRO A 46 -3.85 20.67 21.75
N LYS A 47 -3.16 21.67 22.34
CA LYS A 47 -2.14 22.45 21.63
C LYS A 47 -0.79 21.75 21.49
N ASP A 48 -0.66 20.51 21.97
CA ASP A 48 0.62 19.81 22.02
C ASP A 48 0.59 18.38 21.47
N ALA A 49 -0.38 18.06 20.58
CA ALA A 49 -0.21 16.89 19.73
C ALA A 49 0.87 17.22 18.68
N PRO A 50 1.95 16.43 18.52
CA PRO A 50 2.92 16.69 17.47
C PRO A 50 2.17 16.65 16.14
N GLU A 51 2.09 17.80 15.44
CA GLU A 51 1.60 17.83 14.07
C GLU A 51 2.50 16.91 13.25
N ILE A 52 2.02 15.68 13.02
CA ILE A 52 2.75 14.71 12.20
C ILE A 52 2.87 15.34 10.81
N SER A 53 4.11 15.65 10.43
CA SER A 53 4.35 16.36 9.18
C SER A 53 3.90 15.53 7.98
N LYS A 54 3.47 16.19 6.89
CA LYS A 54 3.20 15.53 5.60
C LYS A 54 4.38 14.66 5.13
N ARG A 55 5.61 15.01 5.51
CA ARG A 55 6.81 14.22 5.22
C ARG A 55 6.77 12.87 5.92
N ALA A 56 6.38 12.81 7.19
CA ALA A 56 6.26 11.57 7.93
C ALA A 56 5.20 10.63 7.31
N PHE A 57 4.04 11.16 6.92
CA PHE A 57 3.03 10.36 6.21
C PHE A 57 3.52 9.83 4.87
N LYS A 58 4.24 10.64 4.08
CA LYS A 58 4.86 10.18 2.83
C LYS A 58 5.87 9.06 3.05
N GLN A 59 6.67 9.16 4.12
CA GLN A 59 7.64 8.13 4.48
C GLN A 59 6.94 6.83 4.89
N TYR A 60 5.88 6.93 5.69
CA TYR A 60 5.04 5.79 6.07
C TYR A 60 4.44 5.10 4.84
N VAL A 61 3.79 5.86 3.94
CA VAL A 61 3.23 5.31 2.71
C VAL A 61 4.30 4.59 1.89
N ASN A 62 5.46 5.21 1.66
CA ASN A 62 6.54 4.56 0.91
C ASN A 62 7.04 3.28 1.62
N LEU A 63 7.12 3.26 2.96
CA LEU A 63 7.49 2.06 3.71
C LEU A 63 6.49 0.93 3.51
N GLN A 64 5.19 1.23 3.58
CA GLN A 64 4.13 0.24 3.34
C GLN A 64 4.19 -0.32 1.92
N LEU A 65 4.46 0.52 0.92
CA LEU A 65 4.64 0.07 -0.47
C LEU A 65 5.89 -0.81 -0.65
N ILE A 66 7.00 -0.51 0.03
CA ILE A 66 8.19 -1.38 0.02
C ILE A 66 7.88 -2.74 0.65
N LYS A 67 7.17 -2.78 1.79
CA LYS A 67 6.72 -4.03 2.42
C LYS A 67 5.85 -4.86 1.48
N SER A 68 4.90 -4.21 0.80
CA SER A 68 4.06 -4.86 -0.21
C SER A 68 4.89 -5.50 -1.32
N CYS A 69 5.86 -4.78 -1.89
CA CYS A 69 6.78 -5.33 -2.89
C CYS A 69 7.52 -6.57 -2.37
N ALA A 70 8.09 -6.52 -1.17
CA ALA A 70 8.80 -7.66 -0.60
C ALA A 70 7.89 -8.88 -0.42
N LEU A 71 6.63 -8.67 -0.05
CA LEU A 71 5.64 -9.73 0.10
C LEU A 71 5.18 -10.32 -1.24
N LEU A 72 5.09 -9.49 -2.30
CA LEU A 72 4.80 -9.98 -3.66
C LEU A 72 5.88 -10.97 -4.13
N GLU A 73 7.16 -10.67 -3.90
CA GLU A 73 8.28 -11.53 -4.29
C GLU A 73 8.23 -12.92 -3.62
N ILE A 74 7.64 -13.02 -2.43
CA ILE A 74 7.44 -14.29 -1.72
C ILE A 74 6.01 -14.84 -1.83
N SER A 75 5.19 -14.30 -2.74
CA SER A 75 3.80 -14.73 -3.00
C SER A 75 2.85 -14.63 -1.80
N GLU A 76 3.14 -13.77 -0.83
CA GLU A 76 2.26 -13.45 0.30
C GLU A 76 1.25 -12.36 -0.11
N LEU A 77 0.38 -12.70 -1.07
CA LEU A 77 -0.40 -11.72 -1.83
C LEU A 77 -1.42 -10.95 -0.98
N ASP A 78 -2.13 -11.62 -0.07
CA ASP A 78 -3.14 -10.97 0.77
C ASP A 78 -2.51 -9.96 1.74
N GLN A 79 -1.35 -10.32 2.32
CA GLN A 79 -0.58 -9.41 3.16
C GLN A 79 -0.04 -8.23 2.34
N ALA A 80 0.48 -8.50 1.14
CA ALA A 80 0.97 -7.46 0.23
C ALA A 80 -0.13 -6.44 -0.11
N LEU A 81 -1.35 -6.91 -0.40
CA LEU A 81 -2.50 -6.05 -0.66
C LEU A 81 -2.92 -5.28 0.59
N GLY A 82 -2.92 -5.91 1.77
CA GLY A 82 -3.23 -5.27 3.04
C GLY A 82 -2.35 -4.05 3.31
N HIS A 83 -1.03 -4.16 3.08
CA HIS A 83 -0.11 -3.02 3.20
C HIS A 83 -0.40 -1.89 2.21
N VAL A 84 -0.84 -2.22 0.98
CA VAL A 84 -1.21 -1.20 -0.02
C VAL A 84 -2.51 -0.48 0.34
N GLU A 85 -3.52 -1.19 0.83
CA GLU A 85 -4.79 -0.59 1.23
C GLU A 85 -4.61 0.32 2.46
N GLU A 86 -3.78 -0.09 3.42
CA GLU A 86 -3.37 0.74 4.55
C GLU A 86 -2.65 2.01 4.09
N ALA A 87 -1.70 1.87 3.16
CA ALA A 87 -0.99 3.02 2.58
C ALA A 87 -1.94 3.97 1.82
N LEU A 88 -2.89 3.41 1.07
CA LEU A 88 -3.88 4.16 0.31
C LEU A 88 -4.80 4.96 1.24
N PHE A 89 -5.31 4.33 2.30
CA PHE A 89 -6.16 4.98 3.31
C PHE A 89 -5.47 6.23 3.89
N ILE A 90 -4.21 6.09 4.33
CA ILE A 90 -3.45 7.23 4.87
C ILE A 90 -3.17 8.29 3.80
N ALA A 91 -2.87 7.89 2.57
CA ALA A 91 -2.62 8.82 1.48
C ALA A 91 -3.88 9.62 1.10
N GLU A 92 -5.06 8.99 1.09
CA GLU A 92 -6.35 9.62 0.85
C GLU A 92 -6.73 10.58 1.99
N ASP A 93 -6.66 10.11 3.25
CA ASP A 93 -6.95 10.93 4.43
C ASP A 93 -6.10 12.21 4.48
N LYS A 94 -4.81 12.10 4.12
CA LYS A 94 -3.87 13.23 4.09
C LYS A 94 -3.81 13.97 2.76
N ASN A 95 -4.66 13.61 1.78
CA ASN A 95 -4.72 14.22 0.45
C ASN A 95 -3.34 14.26 -0.27
N LEU A 96 -2.60 13.16 -0.18
CA LEU A 96 -1.27 13.00 -0.78
C LEU A 96 -1.40 12.46 -2.22
N PHE A 97 -1.82 13.29 -3.16
CA PHE A 97 -2.22 12.86 -4.51
C PHE A 97 -1.19 12.01 -5.27
N TYR A 98 0.10 12.35 -5.18
CA TYR A 98 1.13 11.56 -5.85
C TYR A 98 1.28 10.18 -5.20
N GLU A 99 1.21 10.12 -3.88
CA GLU A 99 1.24 8.88 -3.10
C GLU A 99 -0.02 8.02 -3.36
N ILE A 100 -1.20 8.62 -3.54
CA ILE A 100 -2.42 7.90 -3.97
C ILE A 100 -2.19 7.20 -5.32
N SER A 101 -1.61 7.89 -6.30
CA SER A 101 -1.27 7.27 -7.59
C SER A 101 -0.27 6.11 -7.44
N LYS A 102 0.73 6.23 -6.55
CA LYS A 102 1.62 5.09 -6.25
C LYS A 102 0.87 3.91 -5.65
N CYS A 103 -0.01 4.16 -4.68
CA CYS A 103 -0.79 3.10 -4.04
C CYS A 103 -1.65 2.37 -5.09
N HIS A 104 -2.30 3.09 -6.00
CA HIS A 104 -3.06 2.47 -7.09
C HIS A 104 -2.21 1.66 -8.06
N LEU A 105 -1.00 2.11 -8.38
CA LEU A 105 -0.06 1.32 -9.18
C LEU A 105 0.27 -0.02 -8.49
N TYR A 106 0.65 0.02 -7.21
CA TYR A 106 1.01 -1.18 -6.43
C TYR A 106 -0.17 -2.11 -6.21
N ARG A 107 -1.37 -1.55 -6.03
CA ARG A 107 -2.63 -2.30 -5.96
C ARG A 107 -2.89 -3.05 -7.27
N GLY A 108 -2.60 -2.41 -8.40
CA GLY A 108 -2.63 -3.03 -9.72
C GLY A 108 -1.69 -4.24 -9.83
N LEU A 109 -0.46 -4.10 -9.33
CA LEU A 109 0.51 -5.22 -9.28
C LEU A 109 0.01 -6.37 -8.41
N CYS A 110 -0.53 -6.09 -7.22
CA CYS A 110 -1.12 -7.12 -6.36
C CYS A 110 -2.26 -7.87 -7.07
N PHE A 111 -3.15 -7.14 -7.75
CA PHE A 111 -4.25 -7.77 -8.48
C PHE A 111 -3.80 -8.58 -9.70
N ILE A 112 -2.69 -8.21 -10.35
CA ILE A 112 -2.09 -9.02 -11.42
C ILE A 112 -1.65 -10.37 -10.86
N GLU A 113 -0.88 -10.38 -9.77
CA GLU A 113 -0.39 -11.62 -9.15
C GLU A 113 -1.55 -12.49 -8.63
N MET A 114 -2.61 -11.87 -8.12
CA MET A 114 -3.84 -12.56 -7.72
C MET A 114 -4.73 -13.00 -8.90
N LYS A 115 -4.34 -12.71 -10.16
CA LYS A 115 -5.15 -12.97 -11.37
C LYS A 115 -6.52 -12.29 -11.37
N ARG A 116 -6.67 -11.19 -10.63
CA ARG A 116 -7.86 -10.35 -10.54
C ARG A 116 -7.82 -9.26 -11.62
N TRP A 117 -7.92 -9.69 -12.87
CA TRP A 117 -7.60 -8.85 -14.04
C TRP A 117 -8.44 -7.57 -14.15
N ARG A 118 -9.72 -7.62 -13.79
CA ARG A 118 -10.61 -6.45 -13.88
C ARG A 118 -10.21 -5.37 -12.87
N GLU A 119 -9.94 -5.77 -11.64
CA GLU A 119 -9.48 -4.88 -10.58
C GLU A 119 -8.09 -4.33 -10.89
N ALA A 120 -7.19 -5.17 -11.41
CA ALA A 120 -5.87 -4.75 -11.88
C ALA A 120 -5.97 -3.61 -12.91
N LYS A 121 -6.83 -3.76 -13.92
CA LYS A 121 -7.02 -2.73 -14.95
C LYS A 121 -7.46 -1.39 -14.35
N ILE A 122 -8.44 -1.42 -13.45
CA ILE A 122 -8.97 -0.21 -12.81
C ILE A 122 -7.88 0.47 -11.97
N ALA A 123 -7.12 -0.31 -11.21
CA ALA A 123 -6.05 0.20 -10.36
C ALA A 123 -4.90 0.82 -11.20
N LEU A 124 -4.47 0.15 -12.27
CA LEU A 124 -3.43 0.66 -13.17
C LEU A 124 -3.81 1.99 -13.84
N VAL A 125 -5.07 2.14 -14.28
CA VAL A 125 -5.56 3.42 -14.85
C VAL A 125 -5.44 4.55 -13.84
N ARG A 126 -5.74 4.29 -12.56
CA ARG A 126 -5.61 5.30 -11.50
C ARG A 126 -4.15 5.56 -11.10
N GLY A 127 -3.26 4.59 -11.34
CA GLY A 127 -1.82 4.68 -11.05
C GLY A 127 -0.96 5.27 -12.17
N VAL A 128 -1.53 5.65 -13.32
CA VAL A 128 -0.77 6.06 -14.52
C VAL A 128 0.13 7.30 -14.30
N ASN A 129 -0.18 8.14 -13.32
CA ASN A 129 0.53 9.39 -13.04
C ASN A 129 1.87 9.21 -12.30
N VAL A 130 2.29 7.97 -12.01
CA VAL A 130 3.59 7.71 -11.38
C VAL A 130 4.72 7.97 -12.37
N ARG A 131 5.64 8.89 -12.02
CA ARG A 131 6.73 9.30 -12.91
C ARG A 131 7.66 8.12 -13.20
N GLY A 132 8.01 7.95 -14.48
CA GLY A 132 8.91 6.89 -14.95
C GLY A 132 8.23 5.53 -15.17
N TRP A 133 6.93 5.39 -14.86
CA TRP A 133 6.20 4.14 -15.00
C TRP A 133 5.30 4.05 -16.24
N GLY A 134 5.14 5.13 -17.01
CA GLY A 134 4.19 5.18 -18.14
C GLY A 134 4.28 4.00 -19.11
N GLY A 135 5.46 3.75 -19.69
CA GLY A 135 5.63 2.64 -20.64
C GLY A 135 5.41 1.25 -20.00
N ARG A 136 5.80 1.07 -18.73
CA ARG A 136 5.55 -0.19 -18.02
C ARG A 136 4.07 -0.39 -17.70
N VAL A 137 3.36 0.67 -17.31
CA VAL A 137 1.92 0.63 -17.06
C VAL A 137 1.15 0.30 -18.34
N GLU A 138 1.54 0.88 -19.47
CA GLU A 138 0.95 0.56 -20.78
C GLU A 138 1.11 -0.92 -21.13
N GLU A 139 2.31 -1.48 -20.93
CA GLU A 139 2.58 -2.90 -21.14
C GLU A 139 1.72 -3.79 -20.24
N LEU A 140 1.68 -3.51 -18.94
CA LEU A 140 0.85 -4.23 -17.96
C LEU A 140 -0.64 -4.13 -18.31
N MET A 141 -1.12 -2.95 -18.71
CA MET A 141 -2.51 -2.77 -19.12
C MET A 141 -2.84 -3.59 -20.37
N ARG A 142 -1.91 -3.73 -21.32
CA ARG A 142 -2.09 -4.57 -22.51
C ARG A 142 -2.19 -6.05 -22.12
N GLU A 143 -1.31 -6.52 -21.25
CA GLU A 143 -1.33 -7.90 -20.74
C GLU A 143 -2.64 -8.19 -20.00
N VAL A 144 -3.04 -7.31 -19.08
CA VAL A 144 -4.29 -7.43 -18.33
C VAL A 144 -5.49 -7.46 -19.28
N GLN A 145 -5.50 -6.61 -20.32
CA GLN A 145 -6.59 -6.59 -21.30
C GLN A 145 -6.66 -7.89 -22.11
N MET A 146 -5.52 -8.46 -22.52
CA MET A 146 -5.47 -9.76 -23.20
C MET A 146 -6.10 -10.86 -22.34
N ARG A 147 -5.73 -10.95 -21.06
CA ARG A 147 -6.29 -11.94 -20.13
C ARG A 147 -7.80 -11.79 -19.96
N ILE A 148 -8.29 -10.56 -19.83
CA ILE A 148 -9.73 -10.28 -19.75
C ILE A 148 -10.48 -10.79 -20.99
N ASP A 149 -9.89 -10.64 -22.17
CA ASP A 149 -10.54 -11.05 -23.43
C ASP A 149 -10.46 -12.55 -23.66
N GLU A 150 -9.38 -13.22 -23.23
CA GLU A 150 -9.27 -14.69 -23.17
C GLU A 150 -10.38 -15.28 -22.27
N ASP A 151 -10.55 -14.74 -21.06
CA ASP A 151 -11.59 -15.18 -20.12
C ASP A 151 -13.01 -15.02 -20.70
N LYS A 152 -13.25 -14.00 -21.53
CA LYS A 152 -14.54 -13.83 -22.20
C LYS A 152 -14.76 -14.86 -23.31
N ARG A 153 -13.71 -15.19 -24.06
CA ARG A 153 -13.80 -16.18 -25.15
C ARG A 153 -14.05 -17.57 -24.61
N GLY A 154 -13.39 -17.98 -23.53
CA GLY A 154 -13.62 -19.28 -22.88
C GLY A 154 -15.07 -19.46 -22.44
N ARG A 155 -15.64 -18.45 -21.76
CA ARG A 155 -17.05 -18.49 -21.33
C ARG A 155 -18.06 -18.58 -22.48
N ASN A 156 -17.74 -18.04 -23.65
CA ASN A 156 -18.61 -18.10 -24.82
C ASN A 156 -18.53 -19.44 -25.58
N GLN A 157 -17.55 -20.30 -25.27
CA GLN A 157 -17.41 -21.63 -25.87
C GLN A 157 -18.02 -22.75 -25.01
N GLU A 158 -18.30 -22.47 -23.73
CA GLU A 158 -18.94 -23.38 -22.77
C GLU A 158 -20.46 -23.18 -22.64
N ALA A 159 -21.01 -22.15 -23.31
CA ALA A 159 -22.43 -21.81 -23.34
C ALA A 159 -23.07 -22.22 -24.67
#